data_AF-A0A7Y3PJS7-F1
#
_entry.id   AF-A0A7Y3PJS7-F1
#
_cell.length_a   1.000
_cell.length_b   1.000
_cell.length_c   1.000
_cell.angle_alpha   90.00
_cell.angle_beta   90.00
_cell.angle_gamma   90.00
#
_symmetry.space_group_name_H-M   'P 1'
#
loop_
_entity.id
_entity.type
_entity.pdbx_description
1 polymer ?
#
loop_
_entity_poly.entity_id
_entity_poly.type
_entity_poly.pdbx_seq_one_letter_code
_entity_poly.pdbx_strand_id
1 'polypeptide(L)'
;MDEFARAAFREREAKQIIKRRVFLLHLSIFAITNAFLVLVWYVTGHAYPWFLFPLGGWSIGVVAHGASTFLISDPQDVVLAREEKRARAK
;
A
#
# COMPACT_ATOMS: atom_id res chain seq x y z
N MET A 1 14.64 26.46 11.96
CA MET A 1 14.26 25.04 11.89
C MET A 1 15.23 24.25 12.75
N ASP A 2 14.81 24.06 13.98
CA ASP A 2 15.27 23.09 14.96
C ASP A 2 15.60 21.74 14.31
N GLU A 3 16.66 21.10 14.80
CA GLU A 3 17.16 19.81 14.31
C GLU A 3 16.08 18.71 14.42
N PHE A 4 15.25 18.81 15.45
CA PHE A 4 14.09 17.94 15.68
C PHE A 4 13.06 17.99 14.54
N ALA A 5 12.69 19.18 14.06
CA ALA A 5 11.79 19.32 12.92
C ALA A 5 12.36 18.64 11.65
N ARG A 6 13.67 18.79 11.39
CA ARG A 6 14.34 18.11 10.26
C ARG A 6 14.31 16.58 10.39
N ALA A 7 14.56 16.06 11.59
CA ALA A 7 14.49 14.63 11.85
C ALA A 7 13.05 14.10 11.62
N ALA A 8 12.04 14.79 12.15
CA ALA A 8 10.64 14.41 11.99
C ALA A 8 10.17 14.40 10.52
N PHE A 9 10.62 15.36 9.70
CA PHE A 9 10.35 15.36 8.26
C PHE A 9 10.99 14.16 7.54
N ARG A 10 12.27 13.88 7.82
CA ARG A 10 12.98 12.73 7.21
C ARG A 10 12.34 11.39 7.59
N GLU A 11 11.93 11.24 8.85
CA GLU A 11 11.22 10.04 9.30
C GLU A 11 9.89 9.86 8.58
N ARG A 12 9.15 10.95 8.32
CA ARG A 12 7.90 10.88 7.54
C ARG A 12 8.13 10.46 6.11
N GLU A 13 9.09 11.09 5.42
CA GLU A 13 9.43 10.71 4.05
C GLU A 13 9.85 9.24 3.97
N ALA A 14 10.68 8.78 4.91
CA ALA A 14 11.09 7.39 4.99
C ALA A 14 9.90 6.43 5.20
N LYS A 15 8.99 6.76 6.13
CA LYS A 15 7.77 5.97 6.38
C LYS A 15 6.88 5.88 5.13
N GLN A 16 6.69 6.99 4.42
CA GLN A 16 5.88 7.02 3.19
C GLN A 16 6.49 6.18 2.07
N ILE A 17 7.81 6.24 1.90
CA ILE A 17 8.54 5.40 0.93
C ILE A 17 8.38 3.92 1.27
N ILE A 18 8.56 3.55 2.55
CA ILE A 18 8.42 2.16 3.01
C ILE A 18 6.99 1.65 2.78
N LYS A 19 5.96 2.42 3.16
CA LYS A 19 4.54 2.06 2.95
C LYS A 19 4.25 1.73 1.48
N ARG A 20 4.69 2.60 0.56
CA ARG A 20 4.53 2.38 -0.88
C ARG A 20 5.28 1.14 -1.35
N ARG A 21 6.49 0.90 -0.86
CA ARG A 21 7.29 -0.28 -1.23
C ARG A 21 6.65 -1.58 -0.75
N VAL A 22 6.10 -1.58 0.47
CA VAL A 22 5.36 -2.73 1.03
C VAL A 22 4.11 -3.02 0.21
N PHE A 23 3.36 -1.99 -0.20
CA PHE A 23 2.21 -2.16 -1.09
C PHE A 23 2.62 -2.76 -2.45
N LEU A 24 3.70 -2.24 -3.06
CA LEU A 24 4.19 -2.75 -4.35
C LEU A 24 4.63 -4.22 -4.27
N LEU A 25 5.24 -4.63 -3.15
CA LEU A 25 5.58 -6.03 -2.91
C LEU A 25 4.32 -6.90 -2.82
N HIS A 26 3.30 -6.48 -2.07
CA HIS A 26 2.04 -7.21 -2.00
C HIS A 26 1.35 -7.31 -3.36
N LEU A 27 1.32 -6.21 -4.12
CA LEU A 27 0.76 -6.19 -5.47
C LEU A 27 1.53 -7.12 -6.42
N SER A 28 2.86 -7.14 -6.32
CA SER A 28 3.71 -8.04 -7.12
C SER A 28 3.44 -9.51 -6.80
N ILE A 29 3.37 -9.85 -5.50
CA ILE A 29 3.05 -11.22 -5.05
C ILE A 29 1.66 -11.61 -5.54
N PHE A 30 0.66 -10.73 -5.37
CA PHE A 30 -0.69 -10.96 -5.88
C PHE A 30 -0.70 -11.24 -7.39
N ALA A 31 0.01 -10.43 -8.18
CA ALA A 31 0.07 -10.61 -9.63
C ALA A 31 0.74 -11.94 -10.03
N ILE A 32 1.90 -12.26 -9.42
CA ILE A 32 2.64 -13.50 -9.70
C ILE A 32 1.82 -14.72 -9.31
N THR A 33 1.20 -14.72 -8.12
CA THR A 33 0.36 -15.83 -7.66
C THR A 33 -0.84 -16.02 -8.58
N ASN A 34 -1.56 -14.96 -8.95
CA ASN A 34 -2.72 -15.09 -9.84
C ASN A 34 -2.32 -15.56 -11.25
N ALA A 35 -1.23 -15.05 -11.80
CA ALA A 35 -0.71 -15.52 -13.08
C ALA A 35 -0.36 -17.02 -13.02
N PHE A 36 0.24 -17.48 -11.92
CA PHE A 36 0.51 -18.89 -11.69
C PHE A 36 -0.78 -19.72 -11.62
N LEU A 37 -1.82 -19.27 -10.90
CA LEU A 37 -3.09 -19.99 -10.82
C LEU A 37 -3.79 -20.08 -12.18
N VAL A 38 -3.76 -19.00 -12.97
CA VAL A 38 -4.26 -19.00 -14.36
C VAL A 38 -3.49 -20.00 -15.21
N LEU A 39 -2.16 -20.04 -15.09
CA LEU A 39 -1.32 -21.01 -15.81
C LEU A 39 -1.67 -22.45 -15.41
N VAL A 40 -1.83 -22.73 -14.11
CA VAL A 40 -2.24 -24.06 -13.63
C VAL A 40 -3.59 -24.45 -14.24
N TRP A 41 -4.57 -23.55 -14.20
CA TRP A 41 -5.88 -23.80 -14.81
C TRP A 41 -5.77 -24.09 -16.33
N TYR A 42 -4.91 -23.35 -17.03
CA TYR A 42 -4.66 -23.53 -18.46
C TYR A 42 -4.07 -24.92 -18.76
N VAL A 43 -3.02 -25.33 -18.04
CA VAL A 43 -2.35 -26.62 -18.33
C VAL A 43 -3.10 -27.85 -17.82
N THR A 44 -4.01 -27.70 -16.85
CA THR A 44 -4.73 -28.82 -16.23
C THR A 44 -6.05 -29.19 -16.91
N GLY A 45 -6.40 -28.55 -18.03
CA GLY A 45 -7.51 -28.97 -18.88
C GLY A 45 -8.68 -27.99 -18.97
N HIS A 46 -8.52 -26.74 -18.52
CA HIS A 46 -9.47 -25.64 -18.76
C HIS A 46 -10.92 -25.93 -18.36
N ALA A 47 -11.11 -26.76 -17.33
CA ALA A 47 -12.43 -27.02 -16.78
C ALA A 47 -12.96 -25.77 -16.06
N TYR A 48 -13.72 -25.93 -14.98
CA TYR A 48 -14.25 -24.80 -14.23
C TYR A 48 -13.14 -23.78 -13.81
N PRO A 49 -13.28 -22.47 -14.11
CA PRO A 49 -12.27 -21.43 -13.87
C PRO A 49 -12.17 -21.04 -12.39
N TRP A 50 -11.72 -21.98 -11.57
CA TRP A 50 -11.63 -21.84 -10.11
C TRP A 50 -10.68 -20.71 -9.67
N PHE A 51 -9.72 -20.29 -10.51
CA PHE A 51 -8.80 -19.19 -10.22
C PHE A 51 -9.53 -17.85 -10.04
N LEU A 52 -10.77 -17.72 -10.53
CA LEU A 52 -11.58 -16.51 -10.36
C LEU A 52 -11.93 -16.24 -8.89
N PHE A 53 -12.03 -17.27 -8.05
CA PHE A 53 -12.32 -17.09 -6.62
C PHE A 53 -11.17 -16.40 -5.87
N PRO A 54 -9.91 -16.89 -5.90
CA PRO A 54 -8.81 -16.16 -5.29
C PRO A 54 -8.59 -14.82 -5.98
N LEU A 55 -8.72 -14.74 -7.32
CA LEU A 55 -8.55 -13.48 -8.04
C LEU A 55 -9.56 -12.43 -7.57
N GLY A 56 -10.85 -12.75 -7.55
CA GLY A 56 -11.90 -11.82 -7.09
C GLY A 56 -11.85 -11.56 -5.58
N GLY A 57 -11.78 -12.61 -4.77
CA GLY A 57 -11.81 -12.52 -3.31
C GLY A 57 -10.63 -11.74 -2.74
N TRP A 58 -9.40 -12.00 -3.22
CA TRP A 58 -8.23 -11.24 -2.76
C TRP A 58 -8.09 -9.87 -3.40
N SER A 59 -8.64 -9.63 -4.60
CA SER A 59 -8.59 -8.28 -5.22
C SER A 59 -9.15 -7.21 -4.30
N ILE A 60 -10.19 -7.53 -3.52
CA ILE A 60 -10.79 -6.61 -2.54
C ILE A 60 -9.75 -6.16 -1.51
N GLY A 61 -8.95 -7.09 -0.98
CA GLY A 61 -7.90 -6.79 -0.01
C GLY A 61 -6.78 -5.92 -0.59
N VAL A 62 -6.36 -6.21 -1.82
CA VAL A 62 -5.33 -5.41 -2.51
C VAL A 62 -5.83 -4.00 -2.80
N VAL A 63 -7.07 -3.85 -3.28
CA VAL A 63 -7.69 -2.53 -3.53
C VAL A 63 -7.82 -1.75 -2.22
N ALA A 64 -8.28 -2.39 -1.14
CA ALA A 64 -8.39 -1.74 0.16
C ALA A 64 -7.01 -1.29 0.70
N HIS A 65 -5.97 -2.12 0.56
CA HIS A 65 -4.61 -1.76 0.96
C HIS A 65 -4.01 -0.63 0.10
N GLY A 66 -4.31 -0.61 -1.20
CA GLY A 66 -3.92 0.48 -2.09
C GLY A 66 -4.60 1.78 -1.72
N ALA A 67 -5.91 1.74 -1.44
CA ALA A 67 -6.65 2.90 -0.97
C ALA A 67 -6.08 3.44 0.34
N SER A 68 -5.75 2.58 1.31
CA SER A 68 -5.12 3.05 2.56
C SER A 68 -3.70 3.58 2.38
N THR A 69 -2.97 3.11 1.37
CA THR A 69 -1.60 3.55 1.09
C THR A 69 -1.54 4.89 0.34
N PHE A 70 -2.50 5.15 -0.57
CA PHE A 70 -2.44 6.32 -1.47
C PHE A 70 -3.55 7.36 -1.26
N LEU A 71 -4.74 6.96 -0.81
CA LEU A 71 -5.91 7.86 -0.70
C LEU A 71 -6.13 8.35 0.74
N ILE A 72 -5.84 7.51 1.74
CA ILE A 72 -6.06 7.85 3.15
C ILE A 72 -4.79 8.48 3.72
N SER A 73 -4.87 9.76 4.08
CA SER A 73 -3.79 10.43 4.84
C SER A 73 -3.67 9.82 6.23
N ASP A 74 -2.45 9.53 6.67
CA ASP A 74 -2.23 9.01 8.02
C ASP A 74 -2.64 10.08 9.05
N PRO A 75 -3.44 9.76 10.08
CA PRO A 75 -3.77 10.70 11.14
C PRO A 75 -2.54 11.38 11.75
N GLN A 76 -1.40 10.67 11.81
CA GLN A 76 -0.13 11.23 12.29
C GLN A 76 0.39 12.34 11.36
N ASP A 77 0.20 12.21 10.03
CA ASP A 77 0.58 13.24 9.06
C ASP A 77 -0.24 14.53 9.29
N VAL A 78 -1.53 14.38 9.62
CA VAL A 78 -2.43 15.51 9.88
C VAL A 78 -2.08 16.22 11.19
N VAL A 79 -1.78 15.47 12.26
CA VAL A 79 -1.40 16.05 13.56
C VAL A 79 -0.10 16.83 13.42
N LEU A 80 0.90 16.26 12.78
CA LEU A 80 2.20 16.90 12.64
C LEU A 80 2.16 18.14 11.73
N ALA A 81 1.38 18.10 10.64
CA ALA A 81 1.16 19.28 9.80
C ALA A 81 0.45 20.43 10.56
N ARG A 82 -0.41 20.10 11.53
CA ARG A 82 -1.04 21.09 12.42
C ARG A 82 -0.04 21.67 13.40
N GLU A 83 0.87 20.87 13.95
CA GLU A 83 1.93 21.34 14.84
C GLU A 83 2.90 22.28 14.12
N GLU A 84 3.29 21.97 12.88
CA GLU A 84 4.11 22.86 12.05
C GLU A 84 3.44 24.21 11.79
N LYS A 85 2.13 24.21 11.48
CA LYS A 85 1.37 25.46 11.30
C LYS A 85 1.32 26.28 12.58
N ARG A 86 1.19 25.64 13.75
CA ARG A 86 1.22 26.34 15.05
C ARG A 86 2.60 26.91 15.37
N ALA A 87 3.66 26.16 15.08
CA ALA A 87 5.04 26.61 15.32
C ALA A 87 5.44 27.78 14.40
N ARG A 88 4.93 27.83 13.17
CA ARG A 88 5.17 28.96 12.23
C ARG A 88 4.36 30.21 12.51
N ALA A 89 3.24 30.09 13.23
CA ALA A 89 2.36 31.21 13.57
C ALA A 89 2.78 31.95 14.85
N LYS A 90 3.84 31.48 15.51
CA LYS A 90 4.40 32.01 16.76
C LYS A 90 5.75 32.66 16.48
#